data_AF-A0A6I4NCY8-F1
#
_entry.id   AF-A0A6I4NCY8-F1
#
_cell.length_a   1.000
_cell.length_b   1.000
_cell.length_c   1.000
_cell.angle_alpha   90.00
_cell.angle_beta   90.00
_cell.angle_gamma   90.00
#
_symmetry.space_group_name_H-M   'P 1'
#
loop_
_entity.id
_entity.type
_entity.pdbx_description
1 polymer ?
#
loop_
_entity_poly.entity_id
_entity_poly.type
_entity_poly.pdbx_seq_one_letter_code
_entity_poly.pdbx_strand_id
1 'polypeptide(L)'
;MNADADPGGGGIDRLLAASHADAQREGLPREYLLRYAIDRFLVDVDAYAARLGKTRGDLLPPRHVSYMTGIAAERAQALLDGAPLTEEEPAEAKEREGFRLALLLPRLTFLRATRLNPDTQKPFRDADIAARTGITRQTVWNIFNGERKPRHDMVGTLENFFRAPLGFCFRSEGEALAEHLRRMVNEDLPKLATKVALKRLGADSLALRSTGEVDVLRDILPALDTLALQERARRASLEPRDE
;
A
#
# COMPACT_ATOMS: atom_id res chain seq x y z
N MET A 1 26.45 22.04 7.30
CA MET A 1 26.34 20.58 7.11
C MET A 1 24.97 20.18 7.64
N ASN A 2 23.95 20.23 6.80
CA ASN A 2 22.59 19.78 7.18
C ASN A 2 22.39 18.39 6.59
N ALA A 3 22.17 17.43 7.47
CA ALA A 3 21.65 16.13 7.10
C ALA A 3 20.16 16.31 6.76
N ASP A 4 19.85 16.31 5.46
CA ASP A 4 18.48 16.10 5.01
C ASP A 4 18.10 14.66 5.38
N ALA A 5 17.23 14.54 6.39
CA ALA A 5 16.56 13.30 6.70
C ALA A 5 15.59 12.98 5.56
N ASP A 6 15.88 11.92 4.82
CA ASP A 6 14.98 11.32 3.83
C ASP A 6 13.64 10.94 4.51
N PRO A 7 12.54 11.67 4.27
CA PRO A 7 11.26 11.39 4.91
C PRO A 7 10.44 10.34 4.13
N GLY A 8 10.97 9.77 3.05
CA GLY A 8 10.26 8.85 2.15
C GLY A 8 10.61 7.36 2.30
N GLY A 9 11.76 7.02 2.90
CA GLY A 9 12.31 5.64 2.91
C GLY A 9 12.01 4.77 4.14
N GLY A 10 11.63 5.36 5.28
CA GLY A 10 11.76 4.68 6.58
C GLY A 10 10.88 3.43 6.85
N GLY A 11 9.82 3.20 6.06
CA GLY A 11 8.91 2.07 6.26
C GLY A 11 9.37 0.77 5.59
N ILE A 12 9.71 0.86 4.29
CA ILE A 12 10.23 -0.28 3.53
C ILE A 12 11.65 -0.62 3.99
N ASP A 13 12.51 0.38 4.22
CA ASP A 13 13.91 0.14 4.57
C ASP A 13 14.05 -0.66 5.89
N ARG A 14 13.11 -0.51 6.83
CA ARG A 14 13.05 -1.30 8.07
C ARG A 14 12.54 -2.73 7.90
N LEU A 15 11.70 -3.01 6.90
CA LEU A 15 11.27 -4.38 6.57
C LEU A 15 12.27 -5.10 5.68
N LEU A 16 12.88 -4.35 4.77
CA LEU A 16 14.07 -4.79 4.07
C LEU A 16 15.16 -5.10 5.09
N ALA A 17 15.30 -4.39 6.22
CA ALA A 17 16.32 -4.67 7.26
C ALA A 17 16.33 -6.13 7.79
N ALA A 18 15.16 -6.76 7.98
CA ALA A 18 15.07 -8.13 8.51
C ALA A 18 15.41 -9.22 7.49
N SER A 19 15.11 -8.99 6.20
CA SER A 19 15.62 -9.82 5.09
C SER A 19 16.98 -9.35 4.54
N HIS A 20 17.42 -8.15 4.91
CA HIS A 20 18.69 -7.53 4.53
C HIS A 20 19.86 -8.16 5.27
N ALA A 21 19.69 -8.60 6.51
CA ALA A 21 20.80 -9.19 7.25
C ALA A 21 21.39 -10.43 6.54
N ASP A 22 20.52 -11.21 5.88
CA ASP A 22 20.92 -12.37 5.08
C ASP A 22 21.24 -11.98 3.62
N ALA A 23 20.47 -11.07 3.01
CA ALA A 23 20.71 -10.66 1.61
C ALA A 23 21.89 -9.70 1.40
N GLN A 24 22.26 -8.86 2.38
CA GLN A 24 23.47 -8.02 2.34
C GLN A 24 24.74 -8.86 2.50
N ARG A 25 24.67 -10.01 3.19
CA ARG A 25 25.78 -10.98 3.23
C ARG A 25 26.02 -11.61 1.86
N GLU A 26 24.99 -11.71 1.03
CA GLU A 26 25.05 -12.34 -0.30
C GLU A 26 25.15 -11.35 -1.47
N GLY A 27 25.06 -10.03 -1.23
CA GLY A 27 25.18 -9.00 -2.26
C GLY A 27 24.03 -8.99 -3.27
N LEU A 28 22.84 -9.44 -2.89
CA LEU A 28 21.70 -9.54 -3.79
C LEU A 28 21.18 -8.16 -4.24
N PRO A 29 20.78 -8.02 -5.51
CA PRO A 29 20.21 -6.77 -6.02
C PRO A 29 18.90 -6.38 -5.32
N ARG A 30 18.58 -5.07 -5.33
CA ARG A 30 17.43 -4.50 -4.62
C ARG A 30 16.09 -5.06 -5.12
N GLU A 31 15.98 -5.32 -6.41
CA GLU A 31 14.81 -5.90 -7.05
C GLU A 31 14.51 -7.32 -6.54
N TYR A 32 15.53 -8.11 -6.21
CA TYR A 32 15.34 -9.42 -5.58
C TYR A 32 14.74 -9.31 -4.19
N LEU A 33 15.22 -8.33 -3.41
CA LEU A 33 14.69 -8.06 -2.08
C LEU A 33 13.24 -7.58 -2.11
N LEU A 34 12.93 -6.66 -3.01
CA LEU A 34 11.56 -6.19 -3.22
C LEU A 34 10.65 -7.34 -3.67
N ARG A 35 11.13 -8.18 -4.59
CA ARG A 35 10.39 -9.35 -5.06
C ARG A 35 10.11 -10.34 -3.93
N TYR A 36 11.12 -10.65 -3.13
CA TYR A 36 10.98 -11.53 -1.97
C TYR A 36 9.95 -10.97 -0.98
N ALA A 37 10.00 -9.67 -0.69
CA ALA A 37 9.04 -9.01 0.20
C ALA A 37 7.61 -9.07 -0.37
N ILE A 38 7.44 -8.80 -1.66
CA ILE A 38 6.13 -8.92 -2.35
C ILE A 38 5.59 -10.34 -2.20
N ASP A 39 6.40 -11.36 -2.49
CA ASP A 39 5.98 -12.76 -2.41
C ASP A 39 5.59 -13.16 -0.98
N ARG A 40 6.35 -12.69 0.01
CA ARG A 40 6.02 -12.91 1.42
C ARG A 40 4.67 -12.29 1.79
N PHE A 41 4.39 -11.06 1.35
CA PHE A 41 3.11 -10.42 1.62
C PHE A 41 1.96 -11.08 0.87
N LEU A 42 2.17 -11.59 -0.35
CA LEU A 42 1.13 -12.30 -1.09
C LEU A 42 0.70 -13.59 -0.38
N VAL A 43 1.63 -14.31 0.26
CA VAL A 43 1.29 -15.46 1.12
C VAL A 43 0.39 -15.02 2.29
N ASP A 44 0.70 -13.90 2.94
CA ASP A 44 -0.12 -13.39 4.03
C ASP A 44 -1.51 -12.93 3.53
N VAL A 45 -1.58 -12.31 2.35
CA VAL A 45 -2.86 -11.95 1.71
C VAL A 45 -3.71 -13.18 1.43
N ASP A 46 -3.13 -14.28 0.94
CA ASP A 46 -3.86 -15.52 0.70
C ASP A 46 -4.40 -16.12 2.00
N ALA A 47 -3.61 -16.08 3.08
CA ALA A 47 -4.06 -16.53 4.39
C ALA A 47 -5.26 -15.71 4.88
N TYR A 48 -5.24 -14.38 4.70
CA TYR A 48 -6.38 -13.52 4.99
C TYR A 48 -7.57 -13.78 4.06
N ALA A 49 -7.34 -14.02 2.77
CA ALA A 49 -8.38 -14.32 1.80
C ALA A 49 -9.13 -15.59 2.21
N ALA A 50 -8.40 -16.68 2.49
CA ALA A 50 -8.96 -17.93 2.97
C ALA A 50 -9.78 -17.74 4.25
N ARG A 51 -9.24 -17.00 5.23
CA ARG A 51 -9.95 -16.69 6.50
C ARG A 51 -11.26 -15.93 6.29
N LEU A 52 -11.27 -15.00 5.33
CA LEU A 52 -12.41 -14.17 4.98
C LEU A 52 -13.41 -14.87 4.04
N GLY A 53 -13.08 -16.07 3.54
CA GLY A 53 -13.88 -16.76 2.53
C GLY A 53 -13.85 -16.04 1.17
N LYS A 54 -12.71 -15.45 0.83
CA LYS A 54 -12.46 -14.67 -0.38
C LYS A 54 -11.28 -15.25 -1.16
N THR A 55 -11.13 -14.83 -2.40
CA THR A 55 -9.93 -15.07 -3.21
C THR A 55 -8.95 -13.91 -3.10
N ARG A 56 -7.69 -14.12 -3.52
CA ARG A 56 -6.71 -13.03 -3.64
C ARG A 56 -7.24 -11.90 -4.54
N GLY A 57 -7.88 -12.25 -5.66
CA GLY A 57 -8.45 -11.27 -6.60
C GLY A 57 -9.55 -10.40 -6.00
N ASP A 58 -10.28 -10.90 -5.00
CA ASP A 58 -11.28 -10.10 -4.26
C ASP A 58 -10.64 -9.09 -3.30
N LEU A 59 -9.43 -9.36 -2.81
CA LEU A 59 -8.69 -8.48 -1.90
C LEU A 59 -7.76 -7.52 -2.64
N LEU A 60 -7.19 -7.97 -3.76
CA LEU A 60 -6.24 -7.24 -4.60
C LEU A 60 -6.75 -7.12 -6.05
N PRO A 61 -7.93 -6.50 -6.29
CA PRO A 61 -8.37 -6.29 -7.66
C PRO A 61 -7.38 -5.37 -8.38
N PRO A 62 -6.91 -5.70 -9.61
CA PRO A 62 -5.83 -4.96 -10.27
C PRO A 62 -6.10 -3.47 -10.46
N ARG A 63 -7.36 -3.09 -10.69
CA ARG A 63 -7.78 -1.68 -10.78
C ARG A 63 -7.57 -0.93 -9.46
N HIS A 64 -7.79 -1.59 -8.33
CA HIS A 64 -7.54 -1.01 -7.01
C HIS A 64 -6.04 -0.90 -6.74
N VAL A 65 -5.28 -1.96 -7.03
CA VAL A 65 -3.81 -1.92 -6.90
C VAL A 65 -3.23 -0.81 -7.78
N SER A 66 -3.70 -0.68 -9.02
CA SER A 66 -3.34 0.41 -9.92
C SER A 66 -3.64 1.77 -9.30
N TYR A 67 -4.86 1.99 -8.79
CA TYR A 67 -5.25 3.23 -8.15
C TYR A 67 -4.40 3.59 -6.92
N MET A 68 -3.97 2.58 -6.15
CA MET A 68 -3.21 2.76 -4.92
C MET A 68 -1.70 2.92 -5.14
N THR A 69 -1.17 2.33 -6.22
CA THR A 69 0.27 2.29 -6.49
C THR A 69 0.69 3.21 -7.63
N GLY A 70 -0.19 3.49 -8.60
CA GLY A 70 0.10 4.17 -9.86
C GLY A 70 0.63 3.24 -10.98
N ILE A 71 0.73 1.94 -10.71
CA ILE A 71 1.12 0.93 -11.71
C ILE A 71 -0.06 0.70 -12.66
N ALA A 72 0.17 0.51 -13.96
CA ALA A 72 -0.90 0.17 -14.89
C ALA A 72 -1.63 -1.12 -14.45
N ALA A 73 -2.95 -1.22 -14.64
CA ALA A 73 -3.73 -2.34 -14.09
C ALA A 73 -3.27 -3.70 -14.64
N GLU A 74 -2.92 -3.77 -15.91
CA GLU A 74 -2.40 -4.98 -16.57
C GLU A 74 -1.04 -5.37 -16.01
N ARG A 75 -0.17 -4.36 -15.76
CA ARG A 75 1.13 -4.58 -15.15
C ARG A 75 1.01 -5.00 -13.69
N ALA A 76 0.09 -4.40 -12.94
CA ALA A 76 -0.22 -4.78 -11.57
C ALA A 76 -0.69 -6.24 -11.50
N GLN A 77 -1.61 -6.66 -12.39
CA GLN A 77 -2.02 -8.07 -12.50
C GLN A 77 -0.81 -8.98 -12.76
N ALA A 78 0.02 -8.66 -13.75
CA ALA A 78 1.20 -9.46 -14.07
C ALA A 78 2.15 -9.59 -12.87
N LEU A 79 2.39 -8.52 -12.11
CA LEU A 79 3.22 -8.55 -10.90
C LEU A 79 2.61 -9.44 -9.81
N LEU A 80 1.29 -9.35 -9.59
CA LEU A 80 0.56 -10.21 -8.65
C LEU A 80 0.57 -11.69 -9.05
N ASP A 81 0.71 -11.98 -10.34
CA ASP A 81 0.83 -13.33 -10.91
C ASP A 81 2.28 -13.86 -10.92
N GLY A 82 3.23 -13.02 -10.53
CA GLY A 82 4.61 -13.46 -10.36
C GLY A 82 5.60 -12.95 -11.40
N ALA A 83 5.20 -12.01 -12.26
CA ALA A 83 6.12 -11.43 -13.24
C ALA A 83 7.33 -10.77 -12.57
N PRO A 84 8.51 -10.78 -13.24
CA PRO A 84 9.70 -10.11 -12.74
C PRO A 84 9.48 -8.59 -12.70
N LEU A 85 10.16 -7.93 -11.76
CA LEU A 85 10.29 -6.46 -11.75
C LEU A 85 11.11 -6.03 -12.97
N THR A 86 10.68 -4.98 -13.63
CA THR A 86 11.30 -4.43 -14.86
C THR A 86 11.96 -3.08 -14.62
N GLU A 87 11.57 -2.39 -13.56
CA GLU A 87 12.20 -1.15 -13.14
C GLU A 87 13.37 -1.46 -12.19
N GLU A 88 14.58 -1.46 -12.74
CA GLU A 88 15.83 -1.53 -11.96
C GLU A 88 16.21 -0.12 -11.52
N GLU A 89 16.18 0.13 -10.21
CA GLU A 89 16.61 1.40 -9.66
C GLU A 89 18.14 1.47 -9.66
N PRO A 90 18.77 2.50 -10.27
CA PRO A 90 20.22 2.58 -10.34
C PRO A 90 20.89 2.65 -8.97
N ALA A 91 22.05 1.97 -8.85
CA ALA A 91 22.86 1.97 -7.64
C ALA A 91 23.49 3.35 -7.38
N GLU A 92 23.89 4.07 -8.42
CA GLU A 92 24.51 5.38 -8.30
C GLU A 92 23.49 6.46 -7.93
N ALA A 93 23.83 7.30 -6.94
CA ALA A 93 22.89 8.30 -6.40
C ALA A 93 22.36 9.28 -7.45
N LYS A 94 23.22 9.71 -8.39
CA LYS A 94 22.85 10.65 -9.47
C LYS A 94 21.91 10.01 -10.48
N GLU A 95 22.17 8.77 -10.86
CA GLU A 95 21.31 8.01 -11.79
C GLU A 95 19.97 7.69 -11.14
N ARG A 96 19.97 7.37 -9.85
CA ARG A 96 18.77 7.16 -9.05
C ARG A 96 17.88 8.39 -8.99
N GLU A 97 18.46 9.57 -8.77
CA GLU A 97 17.72 10.83 -8.82
C GLU A 97 17.07 11.04 -10.20
N GLY A 98 17.83 10.79 -11.27
CA GLY A 98 17.33 10.86 -12.65
C GLY A 98 16.16 9.91 -12.91
N PHE A 99 16.28 8.66 -12.48
CA PHE A 99 15.24 7.63 -12.57
C PHE A 99 13.97 8.06 -11.82
N ARG A 100 14.09 8.49 -10.55
CA ARG A 100 12.95 8.95 -9.75
C ARG A 100 12.26 10.17 -10.35
N LEU A 101 13.03 11.11 -10.92
CA LEU A 101 12.49 12.26 -11.63
C LEU A 101 11.75 11.87 -12.92
N ALA A 102 12.17 10.81 -13.61
CA ALA A 102 11.49 10.30 -14.80
C ALA A 102 10.11 9.70 -14.47
N LEU A 103 9.94 9.11 -13.28
CA LEU A 103 8.65 8.58 -12.80
C LEU A 103 7.64 9.67 -12.43
N LEU A 104 8.12 10.85 -12.03
CA LEU A 104 7.31 11.88 -11.42
C LEU A 104 6.15 12.37 -12.29
N LEU A 105 6.41 12.74 -13.55
CA LEU A 105 5.39 13.34 -14.42
C LEU A 105 4.30 12.32 -14.80
N PRO A 106 4.64 11.07 -15.23
CA PRO A 106 3.65 10.02 -15.43
C PRO A 106 2.79 9.78 -14.18
N ARG A 107 3.38 9.72 -12.99
CA ARG A 107 2.66 9.48 -11.73
C ARG A 107 1.75 10.64 -11.33
N LEU A 108 2.19 11.88 -11.48
CA LEU A 108 1.34 13.06 -11.25
C LEU A 108 0.16 13.09 -12.23
N THR A 109 0.41 12.79 -13.49
CA THR A 109 -0.63 12.72 -14.53
C THR A 109 -1.63 11.63 -14.21
N PHE A 110 -1.16 10.46 -13.76
CA PHE A 110 -2.00 9.38 -13.28
C PHE A 110 -2.88 9.82 -12.10
N LEU A 111 -2.32 10.51 -11.10
CA LEU A 111 -3.09 11.03 -9.97
C LEU A 111 -4.18 11.99 -10.43
N ARG A 112 -3.86 12.93 -11.32
CA ARG A 112 -4.85 13.88 -11.86
C ARG A 112 -5.97 13.19 -12.64
N ALA A 113 -5.66 12.12 -13.38
CA ALA A 113 -6.62 11.38 -14.17
C ALA A 113 -7.52 10.47 -13.32
N THR A 114 -7.02 9.95 -12.19
CA THR A 114 -7.73 8.95 -11.38
C THR A 114 -8.38 9.53 -10.11
N ARG A 115 -7.82 10.62 -9.57
CA ARG A 115 -8.32 11.31 -8.39
C ARG A 115 -9.18 12.48 -8.84
N LEU A 116 -10.41 12.18 -9.22
CA LEU A 116 -11.35 13.15 -9.77
C LEU A 116 -11.87 14.11 -8.70
N ASN A 117 -12.26 15.30 -9.15
CA ASN A 117 -12.93 16.27 -8.30
C ASN A 117 -14.28 15.68 -7.84
N PRO A 118 -14.55 15.60 -6.52
CA PRO A 118 -15.76 14.98 -6.00
C PRO A 118 -17.05 15.68 -6.46
N ASP A 119 -16.99 17.00 -6.69
CA ASP A 119 -18.16 17.80 -7.06
C ASP A 119 -18.50 17.67 -8.55
N THR A 120 -17.48 17.53 -9.40
CA THR A 120 -17.65 17.56 -10.87
C THR A 120 -17.42 16.22 -11.55
N GLN A 121 -16.89 15.23 -10.84
CA GLN A 121 -16.46 13.93 -11.37
C GLN A 121 -15.54 14.05 -12.60
N LYS A 122 -14.76 15.14 -12.65
CA LYS A 122 -13.79 15.44 -13.72
C LYS A 122 -12.39 15.65 -13.13
N PRO A 123 -11.32 15.53 -13.92
CA PRO A 123 -9.97 15.88 -13.47
C PRO A 123 -9.92 17.31 -12.92
N PHE A 124 -9.18 17.51 -11.83
CA PHE A 124 -9.01 18.83 -11.23
C PHE A 124 -8.41 19.82 -12.23
N ARG A 125 -8.93 21.04 -12.25
CA ARG A 125 -8.34 22.14 -13.03
C ARG A 125 -7.14 22.70 -12.29
N ASP A 126 -6.22 23.33 -13.01
CA ASP A 126 -5.01 23.90 -12.39
C ASP A 126 -5.35 24.96 -11.34
N ALA A 127 -6.46 25.70 -11.54
CA ALA A 127 -6.98 26.65 -10.57
C ALA A 127 -7.47 25.98 -9.27
N ASP A 128 -8.10 24.80 -9.36
CA ASP A 128 -8.59 24.06 -8.19
C ASP A 128 -7.42 23.55 -7.34
N ILE A 129 -6.38 23.05 -8.02
CA ILE A 129 -5.15 22.58 -7.39
C ILE A 129 -4.46 23.76 -6.70
N ALA A 130 -4.25 24.87 -7.43
CA ALA A 130 -3.59 26.06 -6.90
C ALA A 130 -4.29 26.60 -5.65
N ALA A 131 -5.63 26.72 -5.68
CA ALA A 131 -6.41 27.26 -4.57
C ALA A 131 -6.28 26.43 -3.27
N ARG A 132 -6.11 25.11 -3.38
CA ARG A 132 -6.05 24.21 -2.20
C ARG A 132 -4.63 23.88 -1.75
N THR A 133 -3.63 24.10 -2.61
CA THR A 133 -2.23 23.77 -2.33
C THR A 133 -1.36 24.98 -1.99
N GLY A 134 -1.83 26.19 -2.30
CA GLY A 134 -1.01 27.41 -2.19
C GLY A 134 0.03 27.56 -3.31
N ILE A 135 0.05 26.64 -4.27
CA ILE A 135 0.93 26.67 -5.44
C ILE A 135 0.33 27.64 -6.47
N THR A 136 1.15 28.45 -7.13
CA THR A 136 0.61 29.35 -8.17
C THR A 136 0.06 28.55 -9.35
N ARG A 137 -1.04 29.01 -9.94
CA ARG A 137 -1.68 28.34 -11.10
C ARG A 137 -0.69 28.10 -12.25
N GLN A 138 0.17 29.08 -12.55
CA GLN A 138 1.21 28.94 -13.57
C GLN A 138 2.20 27.82 -13.22
N THR A 139 2.60 27.73 -11.95
CA THR A 139 3.51 26.66 -11.51
C THR A 139 2.87 25.29 -11.64
N VAL A 140 1.59 25.14 -11.27
CA VAL A 140 0.84 23.90 -11.47
C VAL A 140 0.83 23.52 -12.96
N TRP A 141 0.49 24.46 -13.83
CA TRP A 141 0.46 24.23 -15.28
C TRP A 141 1.85 23.82 -15.81
N ASN A 142 2.93 24.54 -15.46
CA ASN A 142 4.29 24.18 -15.90
C ASN A 142 4.72 22.78 -15.42
N ILE A 143 4.33 22.36 -14.21
CA ILE A 143 4.66 21.03 -13.68
C ILE A 143 3.97 19.95 -14.52
N PHE A 144 2.66 20.07 -14.75
CA PHE A 144 1.89 19.06 -15.49
C PHE A 144 2.22 19.01 -16.98
N ASN A 145 2.79 20.07 -17.57
CA ASN A 145 3.29 20.07 -18.94
C ASN A 145 4.78 19.69 -19.06
N GLY A 146 5.45 19.38 -17.94
CA GLY A 146 6.88 19.01 -17.94
C GLY A 146 7.84 20.19 -18.19
N GLU A 147 7.34 21.42 -18.22
CA GLU A 147 8.15 22.63 -18.43
C GLU A 147 8.95 23.03 -17.18
N ARG A 148 8.55 22.55 -16.01
CA ARG A 148 9.23 22.83 -14.75
C ARG A 148 9.34 21.60 -13.89
N LYS A 149 10.55 21.31 -13.41
CA LYS A 149 10.79 20.32 -12.37
C LYS A 149 10.28 20.83 -11.02
N PRO A 150 9.28 20.18 -10.39
CA PRO A 150 8.84 20.55 -9.06
C PRO A 150 9.92 20.21 -8.03
N ARG A 151 10.01 21.02 -6.97
CA ARG A 151 10.81 20.71 -5.79
C ARG A 151 10.13 19.61 -4.96
N HIS A 152 10.89 18.91 -4.12
CA HIS A 152 10.38 17.79 -3.32
C HIS A 152 9.20 18.18 -2.39
N ASP A 153 9.27 19.35 -1.76
CA ASP A 153 8.18 19.93 -0.95
C ASP A 153 6.88 20.08 -1.75
N MET A 154 7.01 20.52 -3.00
CA MET A 154 5.91 20.70 -3.94
C MET A 154 5.24 19.36 -4.29
N VAL A 155 6.03 18.32 -4.49
CA VAL A 155 5.53 16.98 -4.83
C VAL A 155 4.74 16.40 -3.67
N GLY A 156 5.27 16.47 -2.44
CA GLY A 156 4.53 16.02 -1.26
C GLY A 156 3.23 16.79 -1.05
N THR A 157 3.20 18.09 -1.35
CA THR A 157 1.98 18.90 -1.32
C THR A 157 0.95 18.43 -2.35
N LEU A 158 1.39 18.10 -3.57
CA LEU A 158 0.52 17.57 -4.62
C LEU A 158 0.02 16.14 -4.28
N GLU A 159 0.86 15.27 -3.75
CA GLU A 159 0.48 13.93 -3.30
C GLU A 159 -0.60 14.00 -2.21
N ASN A 160 -0.40 14.86 -1.21
CA ASN A 160 -1.39 15.10 -0.17
C ASN A 160 -2.72 15.64 -0.73
N PHE A 161 -2.66 16.58 -1.68
CA PHE A 161 -3.84 17.09 -2.36
C PHE A 161 -4.66 15.97 -3.03
N PHE A 162 -3.98 15.04 -3.70
CA PHE A 162 -4.60 13.89 -4.36
C PHE A 162 -4.91 12.72 -3.41
N ARG A 163 -4.64 12.87 -2.11
CA ARG A 163 -4.75 11.80 -1.10
C ARG A 163 -3.98 10.54 -1.50
N ALA A 164 -2.80 10.75 -2.09
CA ALA A 164 -1.83 9.70 -2.36
C ALA A 164 -0.88 9.55 -1.16
N PRO A 165 -0.33 8.35 -0.90
CA PRO A 165 0.73 8.20 0.08
C PRO A 165 1.95 9.08 -0.27
N LEU A 166 2.62 9.63 0.73
CA LEU A 166 3.87 10.37 0.51
C LEU A 166 4.89 9.49 -0.22
N GLY A 167 5.59 10.05 -1.20
CA GLY A 167 6.56 9.36 -2.05
C GLY A 167 5.95 8.55 -3.20
N PHE A 168 4.63 8.58 -3.40
CA PHE A 168 3.93 7.90 -4.50
C PHE A 168 4.57 8.19 -5.87
N CYS A 169 5.01 9.42 -6.12
CA CYS A 169 5.54 9.85 -7.42
C CYS A 169 6.98 9.38 -7.68
N PHE A 170 7.69 8.90 -6.67
CA PHE A 170 9.11 8.55 -6.75
C PHE A 170 9.38 7.06 -6.60
N ARG A 171 8.39 6.27 -6.16
CA ARG A 171 8.54 4.83 -6.00
C ARG A 171 8.54 4.14 -7.35
N SER A 172 9.52 3.25 -7.53
CA SER A 172 9.48 2.20 -8.55
C SER A 172 8.25 1.31 -8.39
N GLU A 173 7.90 0.53 -9.42
CA GLU A 173 6.79 -0.43 -9.37
C GLU A 173 6.96 -1.44 -8.22
N GLY A 174 8.19 -1.90 -7.96
CA GLY A 174 8.48 -2.83 -6.88
C GLY A 174 8.24 -2.22 -5.50
N GLU A 175 8.74 -1.01 -5.27
CA GLU A 175 8.51 -0.28 -4.01
C GLU A 175 7.04 0.08 -3.80
N ALA A 176 6.37 0.56 -4.85
CA ALA A 176 4.98 0.97 -4.77
C ALA A 176 4.09 -0.24 -4.42
N LEU A 177 4.33 -1.39 -5.04
CA LEU A 177 3.59 -2.61 -4.75
C LEU A 177 3.94 -3.16 -3.35
N ALA A 178 5.22 -3.23 -3.01
CA ALA A 178 5.66 -3.71 -1.69
C ALA A 178 5.07 -2.86 -0.55
N GLU A 179 5.09 -1.53 -0.67
CA GLU A 179 4.51 -0.63 0.34
C GLU A 179 3.00 -0.81 0.47
N HIS A 180 2.31 -0.95 -0.66
CA HIS A 180 0.86 -1.17 -0.66
C HIS A 180 0.50 -2.49 0.02
N LEU A 181 1.19 -3.57 -0.32
CA LEU A 181 0.99 -4.89 0.27
C LEU A 181 1.33 -4.91 1.76
N ARG A 182 2.44 -4.28 2.16
CA ARG A 182 2.84 -4.10 3.56
C ARG A 182 1.71 -3.46 4.37
N ARG A 183 1.21 -2.31 3.92
CA ARG A 183 0.12 -1.59 4.60
C ARG A 183 -1.14 -2.45 4.65
N MET A 184 -1.46 -3.12 3.55
CA MET A 184 -2.63 -3.98 3.48
C MET A 184 -2.55 -5.14 4.49
N VAL A 185 -1.42 -5.83 4.55
CA VAL A 185 -1.21 -6.98 5.45
C VAL A 185 -1.09 -6.59 6.91
N ASN A 186 -0.43 -5.46 7.21
CA ASN A 186 -0.17 -5.07 8.60
C ASN A 186 -1.27 -4.18 9.19
N GLU A 187 -2.11 -3.54 8.38
CA GLU A 187 -3.08 -2.56 8.89
C GLU A 187 -4.50 -2.86 8.44
N ASP A 188 -4.75 -3.02 7.14
CA ASP A 188 -6.11 -3.04 6.59
C ASP A 188 -6.79 -4.43 6.76
N LEU A 189 -6.10 -5.51 6.41
CA LEU A 189 -6.61 -6.88 6.51
C LEU A 189 -6.81 -7.37 7.95
N PRO A 190 -5.91 -7.11 8.92
CA PRO A 190 -6.14 -7.47 10.32
C PRO A 190 -7.44 -6.84 10.84
N LYS A 191 -7.66 -5.55 10.60
CA LYS A 191 -8.88 -4.84 11.02
C LYS A 191 -10.14 -5.46 10.42
N LEU A 192 -10.09 -5.77 9.12
CA LEU A 192 -11.22 -6.41 8.42
C LEU A 192 -11.51 -7.81 8.99
N ALA A 193 -10.47 -8.62 9.17
CA ALA A 193 -10.59 -9.97 9.73
C ALA A 193 -11.15 -9.93 11.16
N THR A 194 -10.71 -8.98 11.99
CA THR A 194 -11.20 -8.83 13.36
C THR A 194 -12.67 -8.46 13.36
N LYS A 195 -13.07 -7.50 12.52
CA LYS A 195 -14.48 -7.11 12.38
C LYS A 195 -15.38 -8.29 11.98
N VAL A 196 -14.92 -9.11 11.03
CA VAL A 196 -15.64 -10.32 10.59
C VAL A 196 -15.73 -11.36 11.71
N ALA A 197 -14.64 -11.58 12.45
CA ALA A 197 -14.62 -12.51 13.57
C ALA A 197 -15.56 -12.07 14.70
N LEU A 198 -15.56 -10.79 15.08
CA LEU A 198 -16.47 -10.23 16.08
C LEU A 198 -17.93 -10.37 15.67
N LYS A 199 -18.26 -10.07 14.40
CA LYS A 199 -19.61 -10.24 13.89
C LYS A 199 -20.08 -11.70 13.97
N ARG A 200 -19.19 -12.68 13.72
CA ARG A 200 -19.51 -14.11 13.88
C ARG A 200 -19.79 -14.49 15.34
N LEU A 201 -19.19 -13.79 16.29
CA LEU A 201 -19.42 -13.95 17.73
C LEU A 201 -20.65 -13.17 18.22
N GLY A 202 -21.32 -12.39 17.36
CA GLY A 202 -22.43 -11.52 17.77
C GLY A 202 -21.99 -10.27 18.52
N ALA A 203 -20.72 -9.87 18.40
CA ALA A 203 -20.18 -8.65 18.99
C ALA A 203 -20.02 -7.56 17.92
N ASP A 204 -20.48 -6.34 18.23
CA ASP A 204 -20.39 -5.19 17.32
C ASP A 204 -19.11 -4.37 17.50
N SER A 205 -18.44 -4.49 18.65
CA SER A 205 -17.20 -3.77 18.95
C SER A 205 -16.30 -4.53 19.92
N LEU A 206 -15.01 -4.20 19.89
CA LEU A 206 -14.00 -4.71 20.82
C LEU A 206 -13.13 -3.54 21.27
N ALA A 207 -13.16 -3.23 22.56
CA ALA A 207 -12.23 -2.26 23.15
C ALA A 207 -10.96 -2.99 23.57
N LEU A 208 -9.89 -2.84 22.78
CA LEU A 208 -8.59 -3.40 23.08
C LEU A 208 -7.76 -2.39 23.88
N ARG A 209 -7.30 -2.79 25.07
CA ARG A 209 -6.21 -2.10 25.76
C ARG A 209 -4.96 -2.93 25.59
N SER A 210 -3.96 -2.37 24.90
CA SER A 210 -2.62 -2.96 24.84
C SER A 210 -1.73 -2.31 25.88
N THR A 211 -0.92 -3.11 26.56
CA THR A 211 0.16 -2.65 27.45
C THR A 211 1.54 -2.96 26.87
N GLY A 212 1.70 -2.92 25.54
CA GLY A 212 2.98 -3.15 24.86
C GLY A 212 2.96 -2.94 23.34
N GLU A 213 4.14 -3.07 22.73
CA GLU A 213 4.45 -2.92 21.29
C GLU A 213 4.02 -4.17 20.47
N VAL A 214 2.86 -4.73 20.80
CA VAL A 214 2.29 -5.93 20.18
C VAL A 214 1.40 -5.51 19.01
N ASP A 215 1.44 -6.22 17.88
CA ASP A 215 0.47 -6.03 16.80
C ASP A 215 -0.84 -6.75 17.17
N VAL A 216 -1.51 -6.16 18.18
CA VAL A 216 -2.59 -6.76 18.98
C VAL A 216 -3.68 -7.39 18.13
N LEU A 217 -3.98 -6.81 16.95
CA LEU A 217 -4.99 -7.36 16.06
C LEU A 217 -4.52 -8.65 15.41
N ARG A 218 -3.30 -8.70 14.87
CA ARG A 218 -2.76 -9.93 14.25
C ARG A 218 -2.66 -11.08 15.24
N ASP A 219 -2.24 -10.79 16.47
CA ASP A 219 -1.97 -11.82 17.48
C ASP A 219 -3.25 -12.37 18.13
N ILE A 220 -4.30 -11.55 18.27
CA ILE A 220 -5.59 -11.99 18.85
C ILE A 220 -6.46 -12.72 17.83
N LEU A 221 -6.24 -12.50 16.54
CA LEU A 221 -7.05 -13.09 15.48
C LEU A 221 -7.16 -14.64 15.56
N PRO A 222 -6.09 -15.42 15.73
CA PRO A 222 -6.19 -16.88 15.91
C PRO A 222 -7.08 -17.30 17.09
N ALA A 223 -7.03 -16.56 18.20
CA ALA A 223 -7.87 -16.84 19.38
C ALA A 223 -9.36 -16.56 19.09
N LEU A 224 -9.67 -15.47 18.39
CA LEU A 224 -11.05 -15.15 17.99
C LEU A 224 -11.64 -16.19 17.04
N ASP A 225 -10.84 -16.77 16.14
CA ASP A 225 -11.31 -17.86 15.28
C ASP A 225 -11.64 -19.11 16.06
N THR A 226 -10.76 -19.50 17.00
CA THR A 226 -10.98 -20.64 17.89
C THR A 226 -12.28 -20.47 18.68
N LEU A 227 -12.51 -19.29 19.26
CA LEU A 227 -13.74 -18.97 19.98
C LEU A 227 -14.97 -19.03 19.06
N ALA A 228 -14.89 -18.49 17.85
CA ALA A 228 -15.99 -18.52 16.90
C ALA A 228 -16.36 -19.95 16.46
N LEU A 229 -15.37 -20.83 16.32
CA LEU A 229 -15.59 -22.25 16.03
C LEU A 229 -16.24 -22.98 17.22
N GLN A 230 -15.77 -22.72 18.44
CA GLN A 230 -16.34 -23.30 19.66
C GLN A 230 -17.80 -22.89 19.87
N GLU A 231 -18.15 -21.61 19.70
CA GLU A 231 -19.54 -21.15 19.84
C GLU A 231 -20.46 -21.76 18.79
N ARG A 232 -19.99 -21.97 17.55
CA ARG A 232 -20.76 -22.68 16.53
C ARG A 232 -21.01 -24.13 16.90
N ALA A 233 -19.98 -24.85 17.36
CA ALA A 233 -20.12 -26.23 17.79
C ALA A 233 -21.09 -26.36 18.97
N ARG A 234 -21.01 -25.44 19.95
CA ARG A 234 -21.94 -25.38 21.08
C ARG A 234 -23.38 -25.17 20.64
N ARG A 235 -23.63 -24.22 19.72
CA ARG A 235 -24.98 -23.98 19.19
C ARG A 235 -25.52 -25.19 18.42
N ALA A 236 -24.71 -25.83 17.58
CA ALA A 236 -25.10 -27.03 16.85
C ALA A 236 -25.43 -28.22 17.79
N SER A 237 -24.78 -28.31 18.95
CA SER A 237 -25.11 -29.34 19.97
C SER A 237 -26.38 -29.06 20.77
N LEU A 238 -26.92 -27.84 20.69
CA LEU A 238 -28.12 -27.39 21.41
C LEU A 238 -29.38 -27.39 20.53
N GLU A 239 -29.26 -27.59 19.22
CA GLU A 239 -30.43 -27.77 18.35
C GLU A 239 -30.98 -29.20 18.51
N PRO A 240 -32.27 -29.36 18.87
CA PRO A 240 -32.88 -30.68 19.00
C PRO A 240 -32.86 -31.36 17.63
N ARG A 241 -32.40 -32.61 17.59
CA ARG A 241 -32.61 -33.47 16.42
C ARG A 241 -34.08 -33.83 16.42
N ASP A 242 -34.87 -33.16 15.59
CA ASP A 242 -36.25 -33.57 15.32
C ASP A 242 -36.20 -35.01 14.76
N GLU A 243 -36.72 -35.94 15.57
CA GLU A 243 -37.03 -37.34 15.22
C GLU A 243 -38.34 -37.43 14.41
#